data_AF-A0A388MFQ6-F1
#
_entry.id   AF-A0A388MFQ6-F1
#
_cell.length_a   1.000
_cell.length_b   1.000
_cell.length_c   1.000
_cell.angle_alpha   90.00
_cell.angle_beta   90.00
_cell.angle_gamma   90.00
#
_symmetry.space_group_name_H-M   'P 1'
#
loop_
_entity.id
_entity.type
_entity.pdbx_description
1 polymer ?
#
loop_
_entity_poly.entity_id
_entity_poly.type
_entity_poly.pdbx_seq_one_letter_code
_entity_poly.pdbx_strand_id
1 'polypeptide(L)'
;QGFKSLAEHELSELHALYGRAMQLEIEFFSAQPIHPPLDFIPLFSARRPTVVDGRRVLFACDFDLTCTASESTQALAEAAICADRDRVSQRHLVVNEKVGPATEENTLCDDDPCDLMPSDGREEEVERTSGVSDKRAQWERLCVEYMDGYWTTMNEMLSKDAGSCVKRTLQDVFKGVGEYEILANQKVADSGFLQGMRKEDVAARGRSNCLFPGCARVFSDIICNKGIDIHIVSVTWSLHFIKSTLGSVLPHDVIDRIHINANELEWDSDGKSTGKILYRLQTPLDKLCILKATMASRFTTQQNRDSAKSTRTTFTGGSSSKQRDDSEVEVVESLVLERMRQSSLEDTKALEVCKAVDDSSRAPRRGGMSSLNKDAECRVDMEGGTAVAAAAGNNGQVRQEGLEAPGKLQAEQSGGRQGGSAPFIVFIGDSLTDLPPMLEADIGIVMRGGGSTFRTVAEEYNIQIEPLLGASIAMAKAYNRGSPWSWLKQSGVIYSASSWEELEVWFVGLSGGFTPLHL
;
A
#
# COMPACT_ATOMS: atom_id res chain seq x y z
N GLN A 1 -38.73 0.90 31.19
CA GLN A 1 -38.31 2.28 31.54
C GLN A 1 -36.98 2.51 30.85
N GLY A 2 -36.73 3.59 30.11
CA GLY A 2 -37.61 4.73 29.84
C GLY A 2 -36.84 5.89 29.23
N PHE A 3 -36.07 5.64 28.16
CA PHE A 3 -35.39 6.71 27.42
C PHE A 3 -36.43 7.70 26.88
N LYS A 4 -36.50 8.88 27.48
CA LYS A 4 -37.15 10.02 26.85
C LYS A 4 -36.29 10.43 25.66
N SER A 5 -36.92 10.61 24.50
CA SER A 5 -36.33 11.50 23.51
C SER A 5 -36.16 12.87 24.17
N LEU A 6 -35.03 13.52 23.94
CA LEU A 6 -34.94 14.97 24.10
C LEU A 6 -36.01 15.61 23.22
N ALA A 7 -36.64 16.66 23.73
CA ALA A 7 -37.52 17.49 22.92
C ALA A 7 -36.70 18.25 21.87
N GLU A 8 -37.30 18.63 20.74
CA GLU A 8 -36.62 19.36 19.67
C GLU A 8 -35.99 20.68 20.17
N HIS A 9 -36.61 21.32 21.17
CA HIS A 9 -36.06 22.47 21.88
C HIS A 9 -34.73 22.15 22.59
N GLU A 10 -34.67 21.04 23.35
CA GLU A 10 -33.48 20.64 24.11
C GLU A 10 -32.31 20.29 23.17
N LEU A 11 -32.61 19.68 22.02
CA LEU A 11 -31.62 19.44 20.96
C LEU A 11 -31.14 20.74 20.30
N SER A 12 -32.05 21.68 20.00
CA SER A 12 -31.71 22.99 19.43
C SER A 12 -30.84 23.82 20.39
N GLU A 13 -31.15 23.79 21.68
CA GLU A 13 -30.39 24.46 22.73
C GLU A 13 -29.00 23.82 22.92
N LEU A 14 -28.90 22.49 22.87
CA LEU A 14 -27.62 21.78 22.92
C LEU A 14 -26.75 22.06 21.70
N HIS A 15 -27.33 22.14 20.50
CA HIS A 15 -26.60 22.58 19.29
C HIS A 15 -26.12 24.04 19.40
N ALA A 16 -26.94 24.95 19.92
CA ALA A 16 -26.55 26.34 20.12
C ALA A 16 -25.41 26.49 21.15
N LEU A 17 -25.45 25.72 22.24
CA LEU A 17 -24.39 25.67 23.25
C LEU A 17 -23.10 25.07 22.67
N TYR A 18 -23.20 23.99 21.88
CA TYR A 18 -22.04 23.37 21.23
C TYR A 18 -21.39 24.32 20.21
N GLY A 19 -22.17 24.94 19.33
CA GLY A 19 -21.65 25.92 18.37
C GLY A 19 -20.95 27.10 19.05
N ARG A 20 -21.50 27.58 20.17
CA ARG A 20 -20.88 28.64 20.98
C ARG A 20 -19.62 28.17 21.70
N ALA A 21 -19.55 26.92 22.15
CA ALA A 21 -18.34 26.35 22.74
C ALA A 21 -17.21 26.25 21.68
N MET A 22 -17.50 25.74 20.49
CA MET A 22 -16.56 25.68 19.37
C MET A 22 -16.09 27.08 18.95
N GLN A 23 -16.98 28.07 18.90
CA GLN A 23 -16.59 29.45 18.59
C GLN A 23 -15.68 30.04 19.68
N LEU A 24 -15.98 29.84 20.96
CA LEU A 24 -15.12 30.30 22.06
C LEU A 24 -13.76 29.59 22.08
N GLU A 25 -13.68 28.32 21.65
CA GLU A 25 -12.44 27.57 21.49
C GLU A 25 -11.58 28.12 20.33
N ILE A 26 -12.21 28.40 19.18
CA ILE A 26 -11.55 29.06 18.04
C ILE A 26 -11.06 30.47 18.42
N GLU A 27 -11.89 31.27 19.11
CA GLU A 27 -11.51 32.61 19.59
C GLU A 27 -10.38 32.53 20.62
N PHE A 28 -10.40 31.56 21.54
CA PHE A 28 -9.34 31.33 22.52
C PHE A 28 -8.00 30.98 21.85
N PHE A 29 -8.00 30.04 20.89
CA PHE A 29 -6.76 29.68 20.17
C PHE A 29 -6.26 30.82 19.28
N SER A 30 -7.16 31.55 18.62
CA SER A 30 -6.82 32.72 17.78
C SER A 30 -6.28 33.91 18.57
N ALA A 31 -6.67 34.05 19.85
CA ALA A 31 -6.20 35.10 20.74
C ALA A 31 -4.85 34.80 21.43
N GLN A 32 -4.27 33.60 21.23
CA GLN A 32 -2.95 33.30 21.79
C GLN A 32 -1.86 34.11 21.05
N PRO A 33 -0.93 34.79 21.76
CA PRO A 33 0.16 35.51 21.12
C PRO A 33 1.15 34.52 20.47
N ILE A 34 1.22 34.51 19.13
CA ILE A 34 2.06 33.60 18.34
C ILE A 34 3.54 34.01 18.44
N HIS A 35 4.18 33.68 19.57
CA HIS A 35 5.60 33.90 19.86
C HIS A 35 6.17 32.66 20.57
N PRO A 36 7.38 32.15 20.21
CA PRO A 36 8.27 32.54 19.11
C PRO A 36 7.70 32.11 17.73
N PRO A 37 8.40 32.31 16.58
CA PRO A 37 8.07 31.51 15.39
C PRO A 37 8.06 30.03 15.74
N LEU A 38 7.17 29.26 15.10
CA LEU A 38 7.03 27.82 15.30
C LEU A 38 8.39 27.13 15.46
N ASP A 39 8.58 26.40 16.55
CA ASP A 39 9.72 25.49 16.79
C ASP A 39 9.60 24.28 15.82
N PHE A 40 9.66 24.55 14.53
CA PHE A 40 9.43 23.61 13.46
C PHE A 40 10.18 24.10 12.22
N ILE A 41 10.97 23.22 11.61
CA ILE A 41 11.70 23.51 10.37
C ILE A 41 11.22 22.51 9.33
N PRO A 42 10.63 22.96 8.20
CA PRO A 42 10.16 22.05 7.15
C PRO A 42 11.30 21.25 6.54
N LEU A 43 11.01 20.05 6.04
CA LEU A 43 12.00 19.21 5.36
C LEU A 43 12.71 19.98 4.22
N PHE A 44 11.95 20.78 3.46
CA PHE A 44 12.43 21.63 2.38
C PHE A 44 12.42 23.13 2.73
N SER A 45 13.18 23.49 3.76
CA SER A 45 13.53 24.89 4.04
C SER A 45 14.19 25.56 2.82
N ALA A 46 14.02 26.89 2.66
CA ALA A 46 14.54 27.68 1.54
C ALA A 46 16.06 27.62 1.32
N ARG A 47 16.83 27.08 2.28
CA ARG A 47 18.28 26.83 2.16
C ARG A 47 18.64 25.41 1.68
N ARG A 48 17.66 24.51 1.51
CA ARG A 48 17.82 23.08 1.15
C ARG A 48 16.66 22.59 0.25
N PRO A 49 16.52 23.05 -1.01
CA PRO A 49 15.35 22.73 -1.84
C PRO A 49 15.22 21.25 -2.24
N THR A 50 16.33 20.50 -2.35
CA THR A 50 16.34 19.10 -2.85
C THR A 50 17.23 18.13 -2.08
N VAL A 51 17.93 18.62 -1.04
CA VAL A 51 19.03 17.91 -0.40
C VAL A 51 18.85 17.89 1.11
N VAL A 52 18.59 16.71 1.66
CA VAL A 52 18.55 16.44 3.10
C VAL A 52 19.86 15.75 3.46
N ASP A 53 20.61 16.33 4.39
CA ASP A 53 21.86 15.78 4.95
C ASP A 53 22.88 15.33 3.89
N GLY A 54 23.04 16.16 2.85
CA GLY A 54 23.96 15.93 1.73
C GLY A 54 23.45 14.95 0.66
N ARG A 55 22.27 14.35 0.85
CA ARG A 55 21.66 13.35 -0.04
C ARG A 55 20.48 13.95 -0.80
N ARG A 56 20.33 13.61 -2.09
CA ARG A 56 19.15 14.01 -2.89
C ARG A 56 17.93 13.22 -2.42
N VAL A 57 16.77 13.88 -2.30
CA VAL A 57 15.55 13.18 -1.91
C VAL A 57 15.01 12.28 -3.03
N LEU A 58 14.57 11.08 -2.64
CA LEU A 58 13.69 10.18 -3.38
C LEU A 58 12.38 10.14 -2.58
N PHE A 59 11.31 10.68 -3.17
CA PHE A 59 9.96 10.60 -2.61
C PHE A 59 9.21 9.44 -3.27
N ALA A 60 8.65 8.57 -2.46
CA ALA A 60 7.80 7.47 -2.90
C ALA A 60 6.55 7.34 -2.01
N CYS A 61 5.46 6.79 -2.56
CA CYS A 61 4.26 6.50 -1.79
C CYS A 61 3.41 5.38 -2.41
N ASP A 62 2.50 4.80 -1.63
CA ASP A 62 1.34 4.11 -2.18
C ASP A 62 0.30 5.13 -2.72
N PHE A 63 -0.80 4.64 -3.27
CA PHE A 63 -1.88 5.41 -3.88
C PHE A 63 -3.25 5.15 -3.24
N ASP A 64 -3.65 3.89 -3.03
CA ASP A 64 -4.98 3.56 -2.54
C ASP A 64 -5.05 3.71 -1.02
N LEU A 65 -6.01 4.48 -0.51
CA LEU A 65 -6.16 4.85 0.91
C LEU A 65 -4.98 5.63 1.52
N THR A 66 -3.80 5.62 0.90
CA THR A 66 -2.73 6.59 1.13
C THR A 66 -3.05 7.92 0.47
N CYS A 67 -3.36 7.95 -0.83
CA CYS A 67 -3.68 9.18 -1.58
C CYS A 67 -5.19 9.41 -1.79
N THR A 68 -6.02 8.35 -1.79
CA THR A 68 -7.45 8.42 -2.18
C THR A 68 -8.42 8.24 -1.01
N ALA A 69 -9.55 8.95 -1.07
CA ALA A 69 -10.66 8.77 -0.12
C ALA A 69 -11.46 7.46 -0.36
N SER A 70 -11.28 6.81 -1.51
CA SER A 70 -11.91 5.55 -1.86
C SER A 70 -10.92 4.60 -2.53
N GLU A 71 -11.04 3.33 -2.17
CA GLU A 71 -10.20 2.23 -2.65
C GLU A 71 -10.49 1.89 -4.13
N SER A 72 -9.43 1.74 -4.93
CA SER A 72 -9.55 1.36 -6.34
C SER A 72 -10.26 0.02 -6.55
N THR A 73 -10.07 -0.95 -5.65
CA THR A 73 -10.67 -2.28 -5.74
C THR A 73 -12.20 -2.20 -5.79
N GLN A 74 -12.81 -1.47 -4.85
CA GLN A 74 -14.25 -1.16 -4.87
C GLN A 74 -14.67 -0.35 -6.11
N ALA A 75 -13.89 0.64 -6.53
CA ALA A 75 -14.21 1.44 -7.71
C ALA A 75 -14.16 0.64 -9.02
N LEU A 76 -13.24 -0.32 -9.14
CA LEU A 76 -13.13 -1.29 -10.24
C LEU A 76 -14.25 -2.33 -10.17
N ALA A 77 -14.62 -2.81 -8.98
CA ALA A 77 -15.77 -3.69 -8.80
C ALA A 77 -17.09 -3.03 -9.24
N GLU A 78 -17.26 -1.74 -8.96
CA GLU A 78 -18.41 -0.98 -9.46
C GLU A 78 -18.38 -0.74 -10.97
N ALA A 79 -17.21 -0.59 -11.59
CA ALA A 79 -17.10 -0.61 -13.06
C ALA A 79 -17.51 -1.99 -13.62
N ALA A 80 -17.08 -3.08 -12.97
CA ALA A 80 -17.41 -4.45 -13.35
C ALA A 80 -18.91 -4.75 -13.29
N ILE A 81 -19.60 -4.25 -12.26
CA ILE A 81 -21.06 -4.38 -12.08
C ILE A 81 -21.83 -3.49 -13.07
N CYS A 82 -21.39 -2.24 -13.30
CA CYS A 82 -22.02 -1.35 -14.28
C CYS A 82 -21.91 -1.87 -15.72
N ALA A 83 -20.72 -2.36 -16.12
CA ALA A 83 -20.50 -2.90 -17.46
C ALA A 83 -21.36 -4.15 -17.75
N ASP A 84 -21.71 -4.93 -16.73
CA ASP A 84 -22.62 -6.08 -16.88
C ASP A 84 -24.08 -5.66 -17.03
N ARG A 85 -24.55 -4.70 -16.21
CA ARG A 85 -25.90 -4.12 -16.36
C ARG A 85 -26.12 -3.57 -17.78
N ASP A 86 -25.14 -2.83 -18.31
CA ASP A 86 -25.22 -2.28 -19.67
C ASP A 86 -25.36 -3.41 -20.73
N ARG A 87 -24.65 -4.54 -20.56
CA ARG A 87 -24.77 -5.74 -21.42
C ARG A 87 -26.14 -6.41 -21.31
N VAL A 88 -26.67 -6.55 -20.11
CA VAL A 88 -28.01 -7.12 -19.87
C VAL A 88 -29.08 -6.25 -20.53
N SER A 89 -29.01 -4.92 -20.37
CA SER A 89 -29.93 -3.98 -21.02
C SER A 89 -29.85 -4.03 -22.55
N GLN A 90 -28.64 -4.11 -23.12
CA GLN A 90 -28.46 -4.25 -24.58
C GLN A 90 -29.06 -5.56 -25.13
N ARG A 91 -28.97 -6.67 -24.39
CA ARG A 91 -29.60 -7.95 -24.81
C ARG A 91 -31.12 -7.84 -24.91
N HIS A 92 -31.78 -7.26 -23.90
CA HIS A 92 -33.25 -7.12 -23.89
C HIS A 92 -33.76 -6.28 -25.07
N LEU A 93 -33.06 -5.20 -25.43
CA LEU A 93 -33.40 -4.38 -26.60
C LEU A 93 -33.32 -5.19 -27.91
N VAL A 94 -32.24 -5.96 -28.10
CA VAL A 94 -32.02 -6.78 -29.31
C VAL A 94 -32.95 -8.00 -29.40
N VAL A 95 -33.50 -8.47 -28.27
CA VAL A 95 -34.58 -9.48 -28.26
C VAL A 95 -35.89 -8.85 -28.71
N ASN A 96 -36.25 -7.68 -28.18
CA ASN A 96 -37.51 -7.00 -28.51
C ASN A 96 -37.58 -6.56 -29.99
N GLU A 97 -36.47 -6.09 -30.59
CA GLU A 97 -36.42 -5.74 -32.02
C GLU A 97 -36.61 -6.95 -32.97
N LYS A 98 -36.50 -8.20 -32.47
CA LYS A 98 -36.69 -9.41 -33.28
C LYS A 98 -38.13 -9.95 -33.28
N VAL A 99 -39.03 -9.36 -32.49
CA VAL A 99 -40.46 -9.68 -32.56
C VAL A 99 -41.08 -8.81 -33.65
N GLY A 100 -41.18 -9.38 -34.85
CA GLY A 100 -41.81 -8.70 -36.00
C GLY A 100 -43.29 -8.39 -35.78
N PRO A 101 -43.86 -7.41 -36.51
CA PRO A 101 -45.25 -7.00 -36.32
C PRO A 101 -46.22 -8.14 -36.64
N ALA A 102 -47.10 -8.45 -35.70
CA ALA A 102 -48.19 -9.41 -35.91
C ALA A 102 -49.18 -8.84 -36.92
N THR A 103 -49.54 -9.64 -37.92
CA THR A 103 -50.60 -9.31 -38.89
C THR A 103 -51.96 -9.56 -38.26
N GLU A 104 -52.76 -8.50 -38.08
CA GLU A 104 -54.18 -8.63 -37.81
C GLU A 104 -54.90 -9.15 -39.06
N GLU A 105 -55.41 -10.39 -39.02
CA GLU A 105 -56.53 -10.81 -39.87
C GLU A 105 -57.70 -11.26 -38.99
N ASN A 106 -58.91 -11.06 -39.52
CA ASN A 106 -60.12 -10.86 -38.74
C ASN A 106 -61.25 -11.77 -39.26
N THR A 107 -61.78 -12.66 -38.40
CA THR A 107 -62.88 -13.56 -38.73
C THR A 107 -63.85 -13.71 -37.56
N LEU A 108 -65.13 -13.45 -37.83
CA LEU A 108 -66.28 -13.63 -36.94
C LEU A 108 -67.09 -14.87 -37.34
N CYS A 109 -67.54 -15.66 -36.35
CA CYS A 109 -68.80 -16.43 -36.40
C CYS A 109 -69.16 -17.06 -35.03
N ASP A 110 -70.05 -16.39 -34.30
CA ASP A 110 -71.28 -16.86 -33.61
C ASP A 110 -71.41 -18.24 -32.89
N ASP A 111 -72.11 -18.17 -31.74
CA ASP A 111 -72.98 -19.15 -31.04
C ASP A 111 -72.49 -20.54 -30.59
N ASP A 112 -72.38 -20.73 -29.26
CA ASP A 112 -73.30 -21.53 -28.38
C ASP A 112 -72.58 -21.96 -27.06
N PRO A 113 -73.20 -21.97 -25.86
CA PRO A 113 -72.46 -22.14 -24.59
C PRO A 113 -72.63 -23.52 -23.93
N CYS A 114 -71.55 -24.32 -23.83
CA CYS A 114 -71.41 -25.35 -22.79
C CYS A 114 -69.96 -25.80 -22.57
N ASP A 115 -69.75 -26.51 -21.46
CA ASP A 115 -68.48 -27.03 -20.90
C ASP A 115 -67.39 -27.48 -21.90
N LEU A 116 -66.14 -27.01 -21.69
CA LEU A 116 -64.95 -27.86 -21.43
C LEU A 116 -63.68 -27.03 -21.09
N MET A 117 -62.68 -27.70 -20.51
CA MET A 117 -61.45 -27.12 -19.95
C MET A 117 -60.39 -26.74 -21.00
N PRO A 118 -59.65 -25.63 -20.77
CA PRO A 118 -58.20 -25.57 -20.98
C PRO A 118 -57.48 -25.20 -19.66
N SER A 119 -56.38 -25.82 -19.21
CA SER A 119 -55.08 -26.13 -19.85
C SER A 119 -54.24 -24.89 -20.20
N ASP A 120 -53.01 -24.86 -19.71
CA ASP A 120 -51.96 -23.85 -19.95
C ASP A 120 -52.35 -22.39 -19.66
N GLY A 121 -52.46 -22.08 -18.36
CA GLY A 121 -52.16 -20.73 -17.90
C GLY A 121 -50.70 -20.42 -18.23
N ARG A 122 -50.47 -19.61 -19.28
CA ARG A 122 -49.14 -19.14 -19.64
C ARG A 122 -48.61 -18.30 -18.49
N GLU A 123 -47.52 -18.74 -17.87
CA GLU A 123 -46.72 -17.85 -17.05
C GLU A 123 -46.15 -16.78 -17.97
N GLU A 124 -46.52 -15.51 -17.76
CA GLU A 124 -45.74 -14.39 -18.31
C GLU A 124 -44.39 -14.42 -17.59
N GLU A 125 -43.42 -15.09 -18.22
CA GLU A 125 -42.05 -15.18 -17.72
C GLU A 125 -41.40 -13.79 -17.83
N VAL A 126 -41.68 -12.95 -16.83
CA VAL A 126 -40.97 -11.71 -16.58
C VAL A 126 -39.53 -12.07 -16.27
N GLU A 127 -38.70 -12.09 -17.32
CA GLU A 127 -37.27 -12.39 -17.27
C GLU A 127 -36.60 -11.42 -16.29
N ARG A 128 -36.44 -11.87 -15.04
CA ARG A 128 -35.97 -11.02 -13.94
C ARG A 128 -34.56 -10.54 -14.22
N THR A 129 -34.20 -9.38 -13.64
CA THR A 129 -32.91 -8.68 -13.79
C THR A 129 -31.73 -9.39 -13.12
N SER A 130 -31.57 -10.69 -13.39
CA SER A 130 -30.79 -11.68 -12.62
C SER A 130 -29.28 -11.47 -12.69
N GLY A 131 -28.72 -11.16 -13.86
CA GLY A 131 -27.27 -11.02 -14.06
C GLY A 131 -26.65 -9.92 -13.18
N VAL A 132 -27.33 -8.77 -13.06
CA VAL A 132 -26.84 -7.64 -12.25
C VAL A 132 -26.81 -7.98 -10.76
N SER A 133 -27.80 -8.74 -10.27
CA SER A 133 -27.80 -9.25 -8.90
C SER A 133 -26.73 -10.31 -8.66
N ASP A 134 -26.48 -11.23 -9.59
CA ASP A 134 -25.44 -12.25 -9.41
C ASP A 134 -24.04 -11.64 -9.42
N LYS A 135 -23.74 -10.68 -10.31
CA LYS A 135 -22.42 -10.05 -10.33
C LYS A 135 -22.12 -9.21 -9.07
N ARG A 136 -23.13 -8.58 -8.47
CA ARG A 136 -22.96 -7.96 -7.13
C ARG A 136 -22.76 -9.02 -6.05
N ALA A 137 -23.56 -10.08 -6.05
CA ALA A 137 -23.40 -11.18 -5.09
C ALA A 137 -22.04 -11.92 -5.25
N GLN A 138 -21.47 -11.96 -6.45
CA GLN A 138 -20.13 -12.45 -6.71
C GLN A 138 -19.06 -11.58 -6.04
N TRP A 139 -19.19 -10.25 -6.13
CA TRP A 139 -18.32 -9.33 -5.42
C TRP A 139 -18.40 -9.50 -3.90
N GLU A 140 -19.62 -9.57 -3.36
CA GLU A 140 -19.86 -9.77 -1.92
C GLU A 140 -19.24 -11.09 -1.42
N ARG A 141 -19.33 -12.18 -2.20
CA ARG A 141 -18.64 -13.45 -1.90
C ARG A 141 -17.12 -13.30 -1.88
N LEU A 142 -16.53 -12.65 -2.89
CA LEU A 142 -15.08 -12.42 -2.98
C LEU A 142 -14.57 -11.56 -1.81
N CYS A 143 -15.31 -10.53 -1.39
CA CYS A 143 -14.96 -9.72 -0.22
C CYS A 143 -14.95 -10.52 1.09
N VAL A 144 -15.95 -11.39 1.32
CA VAL A 144 -16.01 -12.25 2.51
C VAL A 144 -14.85 -13.26 2.51
N GLU A 145 -14.62 -13.95 1.38
CA GLU A 145 -13.50 -14.90 1.24
C GLU A 145 -12.13 -14.25 1.42
N TYR A 146 -11.97 -12.99 1.00
CA TYR A 146 -10.77 -12.19 1.23
C TYR A 146 -10.58 -11.88 2.72
N MET A 147 -11.59 -11.31 3.37
CA MET A 147 -11.49 -10.91 4.78
C MET A 147 -11.26 -12.09 5.71
N ASP A 148 -11.99 -13.20 5.53
CA ASP A 148 -11.86 -14.40 6.36
C ASP A 148 -10.47 -15.05 6.21
N GLY A 149 -9.98 -15.14 4.96
CA GLY A 149 -8.66 -15.70 4.68
C GLY A 149 -7.52 -14.81 5.17
N TYR A 150 -7.60 -13.49 4.93
CA TYR A 150 -6.62 -12.52 5.44
C TYR A 150 -6.55 -12.55 6.97
N TRP A 151 -7.69 -12.59 7.67
CA TRP A 151 -7.70 -12.75 9.14
C TRP A 151 -7.14 -14.08 9.59
N THR A 152 -7.42 -15.18 8.88
CA THR A 152 -6.84 -16.50 9.17
C THR A 152 -5.32 -16.46 9.05
N THR A 153 -4.78 -15.98 7.93
CA THR A 153 -3.33 -15.82 7.71
C THR A 153 -2.70 -14.88 8.74
N MET A 154 -3.31 -13.74 9.06
CA MET A 154 -2.78 -12.82 10.07
C MET A 154 -2.75 -13.44 11.47
N ASN A 155 -3.81 -14.15 11.87
CA ASN A 155 -3.86 -14.87 13.14
C ASN A 155 -2.80 -15.97 13.18
N GLU A 156 -2.69 -16.79 12.12
CA GLU A 156 -1.67 -17.84 12.01
C GLU A 156 -0.25 -17.25 12.12
N MET A 157 0.06 -16.18 11.39
CA MET A 157 1.38 -15.54 11.37
C MET A 157 1.76 -14.92 12.71
N LEU A 158 0.79 -14.33 13.43
CA LEU A 158 1.00 -13.71 14.75
C LEU A 158 0.74 -14.66 15.93
N SER A 159 0.38 -15.92 15.67
CA SER A 159 -0.13 -16.81 16.71
C SER A 159 0.89 -17.08 17.82
N LYS A 160 0.45 -16.89 19.07
CA LYS A 160 1.23 -17.10 20.30
C LYS A 160 0.92 -18.45 20.95
N ASP A 161 0.54 -19.44 20.14
CA ASP A 161 0.14 -20.77 20.62
C ASP A 161 1.22 -21.38 21.49
N ALA A 162 0.85 -21.76 22.73
CA ALA A 162 1.79 -22.18 23.77
C ALA A 162 2.55 -23.50 23.48
N GLY A 163 2.31 -24.13 22.32
CA GLY A 163 3.10 -25.26 21.79
C GLY A 163 4.08 -24.89 20.68
N SER A 164 4.00 -23.69 20.08
CA SER A 164 4.94 -23.23 19.07
C SER A 164 6.07 -22.41 19.71
N CYS A 165 7.26 -23.00 19.84
CA CYS A 165 8.44 -22.26 20.30
C CYS A 165 9.04 -21.34 19.22
N VAL A 166 8.50 -21.37 17.99
CA VAL A 166 9.01 -20.59 16.85
C VAL A 166 8.28 -19.25 16.79
N LYS A 167 8.85 -18.21 17.42
CA LYS A 167 8.47 -16.83 17.09
C LYS A 167 8.92 -16.55 15.66
N ARG A 168 7.96 -16.29 14.76
CA ARG A 168 8.22 -15.86 13.39
C ARG A 168 8.97 -14.53 13.37
N THR A 169 9.70 -14.29 12.29
CA THR A 169 10.28 -12.99 11.98
C THR A 169 9.26 -12.12 11.24
N LEU A 170 9.48 -10.80 11.22
CA LEU A 170 8.66 -9.88 10.43
C LEU A 170 8.71 -10.22 8.92
N GLN A 171 9.83 -10.78 8.44
CA GLN A 171 9.99 -11.25 7.06
C GLN A 171 9.06 -12.44 6.74
N ASP A 172 8.85 -13.35 7.71
CA ASP A 172 7.91 -14.47 7.56
C ASP A 172 6.46 -13.98 7.52
N VAL A 173 6.11 -12.94 8.31
CA VAL A 173 4.79 -12.30 8.25
C VAL A 173 4.56 -11.66 6.87
N PHE A 174 5.52 -10.90 6.35
CA PHE A 174 5.43 -10.29 5.02
C PHE A 174 5.30 -11.34 3.91
N LYS A 175 5.99 -12.48 4.05
CA LYS A 175 5.88 -13.60 3.11
C LYS A 175 4.51 -14.27 3.19
N GLY A 176 4.04 -14.65 4.38
CA GLY A 176 2.75 -15.33 4.54
C GLY A 176 1.56 -14.48 4.09
N VAL A 177 1.58 -13.17 4.40
CA VAL A 177 0.60 -12.22 3.86
C VAL A 177 0.71 -12.13 2.34
N GLY A 178 1.92 -11.98 1.77
CA GLY A 178 2.13 -11.91 0.33
C GLY A 178 1.67 -13.17 -0.43
N GLU A 179 1.86 -14.36 0.14
CA GLU A 179 1.35 -15.62 -0.41
C GLU A 179 -0.19 -15.65 -0.42
N TYR A 180 -0.84 -15.07 0.59
CA TYR A 180 -2.31 -14.91 0.61
C TYR A 180 -2.80 -13.86 -0.40
N GLU A 181 -2.16 -12.69 -0.51
CA GLU A 181 -2.53 -11.65 -1.50
C GLU A 181 -2.50 -12.19 -2.93
N ILE A 182 -1.46 -12.96 -3.28
CA ILE A 182 -1.36 -13.62 -4.59
C ILE A 182 -2.53 -14.58 -4.82
N LEU A 183 -2.90 -15.38 -3.81
CA LEU A 183 -4.03 -16.30 -3.89
C LEU A 183 -5.37 -15.57 -4.05
N ALA A 184 -5.57 -14.47 -3.33
CA ALA A 184 -6.78 -13.66 -3.39
C ALA A 184 -6.94 -12.98 -4.77
N ASN A 185 -5.88 -12.35 -5.28
CA ASN A 185 -5.86 -11.76 -6.62
C ASN A 185 -6.12 -12.82 -7.70
N GLN A 186 -5.54 -14.01 -7.57
CA GLN A 186 -5.77 -15.13 -8.48
C GLN A 186 -7.24 -15.59 -8.48
N LYS A 187 -7.90 -15.70 -7.32
CA LYS A 187 -9.35 -15.96 -7.24
C LYS A 187 -10.17 -14.93 -8.01
N VAL A 188 -9.85 -13.64 -7.89
CA VAL A 188 -10.57 -12.57 -8.60
C VAL A 188 -10.41 -12.73 -10.12
N ALA A 189 -9.19 -12.99 -10.60
CA ALA A 189 -8.94 -13.22 -12.02
C ALA A 189 -9.66 -14.47 -12.56
N ASP A 190 -9.55 -15.61 -11.86
CA ASP A 190 -10.17 -16.88 -12.27
C ASP A 190 -11.71 -16.85 -12.20
N SER A 191 -12.28 -16.01 -11.32
CA SER A 191 -13.74 -15.81 -11.24
C SER A 191 -14.33 -15.10 -12.46
N GLY A 192 -13.50 -14.53 -13.34
CA GLY A 192 -13.93 -13.73 -14.48
C GLY A 192 -14.62 -12.41 -14.12
N PHE A 193 -14.68 -12.03 -12.84
CA PHE A 193 -15.43 -10.86 -12.36
C PHE A 193 -15.03 -9.56 -13.09
N LEU A 194 -13.73 -9.35 -13.32
CA LEU A 194 -13.22 -8.16 -14.01
C LEU A 194 -13.42 -8.19 -15.53
N GLN A 195 -13.93 -9.28 -16.11
CA GLN A 195 -14.11 -9.42 -17.55
C GLN A 195 -15.20 -8.47 -18.07
N GLY A 196 -14.93 -7.85 -19.21
CA GLY A 196 -15.90 -7.10 -19.99
C GLY A 196 -16.09 -5.63 -19.66
N MET A 197 -15.42 -5.11 -18.61
CA MET A 197 -15.33 -3.67 -18.34
C MET A 197 -14.73 -2.94 -19.54
N ARG A 198 -15.29 -1.80 -19.97
CA ARG A 198 -14.64 -0.96 -20.97
C ARG A 198 -13.53 -0.17 -20.30
N LYS A 199 -12.43 0.07 -20.99
CA LYS A 199 -11.30 0.88 -20.50
C LYS A 199 -11.73 2.29 -20.09
N GLU A 200 -12.68 2.86 -20.83
CA GLU A 200 -13.28 4.16 -20.52
C GLU A 200 -14.16 4.15 -19.25
N ASP A 201 -14.77 3.01 -18.86
CA ASP A 201 -15.51 2.92 -17.60
C ASP A 201 -14.55 3.00 -16.41
N VAL A 202 -13.42 2.31 -16.50
CA VAL A 202 -12.33 2.37 -15.51
C VAL A 202 -11.73 3.77 -15.45
N ALA A 203 -11.53 4.42 -16.61
CA ALA A 203 -11.09 5.80 -16.67
C ALA A 203 -12.09 6.78 -16.02
N ALA A 204 -13.38 6.61 -16.28
CA ALA A 204 -14.45 7.41 -15.66
C ALA A 204 -14.48 7.23 -14.14
N ARG A 205 -14.34 6.00 -13.63
CA ARG A 205 -14.23 5.73 -12.19
C ARG A 205 -12.99 6.36 -11.58
N GLY A 206 -11.83 6.27 -12.25
CA GLY A 206 -10.60 6.93 -11.82
C GLY A 206 -10.78 8.45 -11.72
N ARG A 207 -11.28 9.10 -12.79
CA ARG A 207 -11.53 10.55 -12.81
C ARG A 207 -12.50 11.02 -11.70
N SER A 208 -13.41 10.15 -11.25
CA SER A 208 -14.34 10.42 -10.14
C SER A 208 -13.80 10.08 -8.75
N ASN A 209 -12.65 9.40 -8.63
CA ASN A 209 -12.06 9.08 -7.33
C ASN A 209 -11.37 10.32 -6.76
N CYS A 210 -11.72 10.71 -5.55
CA CYS A 210 -11.18 11.91 -4.92
C CYS A 210 -9.85 11.61 -4.22
N LEU A 211 -8.79 12.35 -4.58
CA LEU A 211 -7.61 12.45 -3.73
C LEU A 211 -7.98 13.11 -2.39
N PHE A 212 -7.26 12.77 -1.33
CA PHE A 212 -7.39 13.48 -0.06
C PHE A 212 -7.02 14.97 -0.21
N PRO A 213 -7.74 15.87 0.49
CA PRO A 213 -7.34 17.26 0.67
C PRO A 213 -5.84 17.41 1.00
N GLY A 214 -5.15 18.35 0.36
CA GLY A 214 -3.70 18.52 0.45
C GLY A 214 -2.86 17.69 -0.53
N CYS A 215 -3.25 16.44 -0.85
CA CYS A 215 -2.40 15.51 -1.64
C CYS A 215 -1.93 16.11 -2.97
N ALA A 216 -2.84 16.69 -3.76
CA ALA A 216 -2.51 17.32 -5.05
C ALA A 216 -1.58 18.54 -4.91
N ARG A 217 -1.67 19.30 -3.80
CA ARG A 217 -0.79 20.45 -3.54
C ARG A 217 0.62 19.99 -3.18
N VAL A 218 0.74 18.98 -2.32
CA VAL A 218 2.02 18.36 -1.95
C VAL A 218 2.72 17.78 -3.19
N PHE A 219 2.00 17.06 -4.05
CA PHE A 219 2.56 16.54 -5.30
C PHE A 219 3.07 17.66 -6.22
N SER A 220 2.27 18.72 -6.38
CA SER A 220 2.61 19.87 -7.22
C SER A 220 3.82 20.65 -6.70
N ASP A 221 3.94 20.86 -5.38
CA ASP A 221 5.10 21.53 -4.78
C ASP A 221 6.39 20.69 -4.91
N ILE A 222 6.33 19.40 -4.55
CA ILE A 222 7.47 18.48 -4.64
C ILE A 222 8.02 18.44 -6.08
N ILE A 223 7.13 18.41 -7.07
CA ILE A 223 7.54 18.37 -8.49
C ILE A 223 7.95 19.74 -9.03
N CYS A 224 7.16 20.80 -8.84
CA CYS A 224 7.40 22.11 -9.46
C CYS A 224 8.38 22.99 -8.67
N ASN A 225 8.18 23.11 -7.35
CA ASN A 225 8.94 24.02 -6.49
C ASN A 225 10.22 23.39 -5.95
N LYS A 226 10.24 22.05 -5.75
CA LYS A 226 11.45 21.32 -5.36
C LYS A 226 12.15 20.67 -6.54
N GLY A 227 11.44 20.28 -7.59
CA GLY A 227 12.07 19.59 -8.72
C GLY A 227 12.35 18.11 -8.46
N ILE A 228 11.65 17.48 -7.52
CA ILE A 228 11.78 16.07 -7.16
C ILE A 228 10.69 15.27 -7.90
N ASP A 229 11.06 14.22 -8.63
CA ASP A 229 10.07 13.30 -9.23
C ASP A 229 9.48 12.38 -8.16
N ILE A 230 8.20 12.05 -8.29
CA ILE A 230 7.43 11.20 -7.36
C ILE A 230 7.39 9.76 -7.88
N HIS A 231 7.47 8.78 -6.98
CA HIS A 231 7.40 7.35 -7.31
C HIS A 231 6.20 6.71 -6.60
N ILE A 232 5.13 6.45 -7.36
CA ILE A 232 3.99 5.67 -6.84
C ILE A 232 4.32 4.18 -6.96
N VAL A 233 4.06 3.43 -5.89
CA VAL A 233 4.33 1.99 -5.78
C VAL A 233 3.14 1.32 -5.11
N SER A 234 2.16 0.89 -5.91
CA SER A 234 0.88 0.37 -5.39
C SER A 234 0.41 -0.91 -6.08
N VAL A 235 -0.39 -1.71 -5.36
CA VAL A 235 -0.89 -3.02 -5.79
C VAL A 235 -2.21 -2.94 -6.58
N THR A 236 -2.77 -1.73 -6.74
CA THR A 236 -3.93 -1.41 -7.59
C THR A 236 -3.96 -2.22 -8.89
N TRP A 237 -5.07 -2.91 -9.19
CA TRP A 237 -5.20 -3.76 -10.38
C TRP A 237 -5.16 -3.01 -11.73
N SER A 238 -5.23 -1.67 -11.74
CA SER A 238 -5.14 -0.87 -12.98
C SER A 238 -4.34 0.43 -12.84
N LEU A 239 -3.17 0.45 -13.48
CA LEU A 239 -2.36 1.63 -13.77
C LEU A 239 -3.17 2.71 -14.50
N HIS A 240 -4.09 2.32 -15.40
CA HIS A 240 -5.00 3.24 -16.08
C HIS A 240 -5.98 3.93 -15.13
N PHE A 241 -6.45 3.25 -14.07
CA PHE A 241 -7.25 3.88 -13.02
C PHE A 241 -6.45 4.98 -12.31
N ILE A 242 -5.24 4.67 -11.81
CA ILE A 242 -4.37 5.66 -11.15
C ILE A 242 -4.08 6.86 -12.06
N LYS A 243 -3.69 6.61 -13.31
CA LYS A 243 -3.42 7.67 -14.31
C LYS A 243 -4.65 8.53 -14.59
N SER A 244 -5.85 7.94 -14.59
CA SER A 244 -7.10 8.68 -14.79
C SER A 244 -7.50 9.50 -13.56
N THR A 245 -7.21 9.03 -12.34
CA THR A 245 -7.44 9.76 -11.09
C THR A 245 -6.49 10.96 -10.94
N LEU A 246 -5.19 10.76 -11.19
CA LEU A 246 -4.23 11.88 -11.18
C LEU A 246 -4.51 12.85 -12.33
N GLY A 247 -4.91 12.32 -13.50
CA GLY A 247 -5.24 13.07 -14.70
C GLY A 247 -6.49 13.96 -14.62
N SER A 248 -7.36 13.81 -13.62
CA SER A 248 -8.49 14.74 -13.41
C SER A 248 -8.16 15.91 -12.47
N VAL A 249 -7.02 15.88 -11.77
CA VAL A 249 -6.72 16.85 -10.68
C VAL A 249 -5.32 17.47 -10.72
N LEU A 250 -4.37 16.93 -11.49
CA LEU A 250 -3.01 17.47 -11.63
C LEU A 250 -2.71 18.01 -13.04
N PRO A 251 -1.86 19.04 -13.17
CA PRO A 251 -1.33 19.47 -14.46
C PRO A 251 -0.52 18.38 -15.18
N HIS A 252 -0.51 18.39 -16.51
CA HIS A 252 0.23 17.40 -17.32
C HIS A 252 1.74 17.38 -17.03
N ASP A 253 2.37 18.54 -16.86
CA ASP A 253 3.79 18.68 -16.52
C ASP A 253 4.14 18.20 -15.11
N VAL A 254 3.15 18.09 -14.22
CA VAL A 254 3.27 17.39 -12.94
C VAL A 254 3.17 15.87 -13.16
N ILE A 255 2.16 15.41 -13.90
CA ILE A 255 1.90 13.98 -14.16
C ILE A 255 3.06 13.30 -14.89
N ASP A 256 3.69 13.98 -15.87
CA ASP A 256 4.88 13.50 -16.61
C ASP A 256 6.10 13.23 -15.70
N ARG A 257 6.03 13.61 -14.42
CA ARG A 257 7.07 13.43 -13.40
C ARG A 257 6.62 12.55 -12.23
N ILE A 258 5.50 11.85 -12.38
CA ILE A 258 5.03 10.80 -11.47
C ILE A 258 5.29 9.44 -12.12
N HIS A 259 6.25 8.70 -11.58
CA HIS A 259 6.63 7.35 -12.01
C HIS A 259 5.73 6.34 -11.29
N ILE A 260 4.78 5.72 -12.01
CA ILE A 260 3.75 4.86 -11.41
C ILE A 260 4.07 3.38 -11.64
N ASN A 261 4.36 2.66 -10.57
CA ASN A 261 4.49 1.21 -10.53
C ASN A 261 3.17 0.65 -9.98
N ALA A 262 2.37 0.06 -10.87
CA ALA A 262 1.08 -0.57 -10.57
C ALA A 262 0.84 -1.76 -11.51
N ASN A 263 -0.12 -2.62 -11.17
CA ASN A 263 -0.60 -3.67 -12.07
C ASN A 263 -1.46 -3.06 -13.19
N GLU A 264 -1.80 -3.82 -14.22
CA GLU A 264 -2.74 -3.36 -15.26
C GLU A 264 -3.67 -4.47 -15.71
N LEU A 265 -4.88 -4.16 -16.16
CA LEU A 265 -5.77 -5.17 -16.74
C LEU A 265 -5.30 -5.57 -18.15
N GLU A 266 -5.48 -6.83 -18.50
CA GLU A 266 -5.31 -7.28 -19.89
C GLU A 266 -6.52 -6.80 -20.72
N TRP A 267 -6.26 -6.06 -21.81
CA TRP A 267 -7.29 -5.46 -22.66
C TRP A 267 -7.36 -6.17 -24.02
N ASP A 268 -8.57 -6.40 -24.52
CA ASP A 268 -8.83 -6.91 -25.88
C ASP A 268 -8.75 -5.80 -26.96
N SER A 269 -8.96 -6.19 -28.23
CA SER A 269 -8.95 -5.27 -29.39
C SER A 269 -10.01 -4.17 -29.33
N ASP A 270 -11.08 -4.38 -28.56
CA ASP A 270 -12.21 -3.47 -28.42
C ASP A 270 -12.05 -2.56 -27.20
N GLY A 271 -10.92 -2.66 -26.49
CA GLY A 271 -10.65 -1.92 -25.25
C GLY A 271 -11.48 -2.43 -24.06
N LYS A 272 -11.88 -3.71 -24.05
CA LYS A 272 -12.56 -4.35 -22.92
C LYS A 272 -11.57 -5.22 -22.14
N SER A 273 -11.75 -5.30 -20.82
CA SER A 273 -10.96 -6.18 -19.97
C SER A 273 -11.24 -7.65 -20.31
N THR A 274 -10.20 -8.47 -20.46
CA THR A 274 -10.35 -9.92 -20.65
C THR A 274 -10.72 -10.64 -19.35
N GLY A 275 -10.55 -9.98 -18.20
CA GLY A 275 -10.67 -10.53 -16.85
C GLY A 275 -9.32 -10.78 -16.18
N LYS A 276 -8.22 -10.87 -16.92
CA LYS A 276 -6.88 -11.09 -16.35
C LYS A 276 -6.23 -9.79 -15.86
N ILE A 277 -5.39 -9.92 -14.83
CA ILE A 277 -4.51 -8.85 -14.33
C ILE A 277 -3.07 -9.16 -14.74
N LEU A 278 -2.39 -8.17 -15.32
CA LEU A 278 -0.98 -8.17 -15.67
C LEU A 278 -0.16 -7.69 -14.46
N TYR A 279 0.23 -8.63 -13.61
CA TYR A 279 0.92 -8.32 -12.36
C TYR A 279 2.35 -7.80 -12.57
N ARG A 280 2.64 -6.65 -11.96
CA ARG A 280 4.00 -6.10 -11.72
C ARG A 280 4.41 -6.18 -10.25
N LEU A 281 3.46 -6.07 -9.31
CA LEU A 281 3.67 -6.14 -7.86
C LEU A 281 2.37 -6.53 -7.14
N GLN A 282 2.43 -7.45 -6.18
CA GLN A 282 1.26 -7.90 -5.40
C GLN A 282 1.52 -7.94 -3.89
N THR A 283 2.78 -8.16 -3.49
CA THR A 283 3.15 -8.45 -2.10
C THR A 283 3.80 -7.26 -1.39
N PRO A 284 3.85 -7.26 -0.04
CA PRO A 284 4.63 -6.27 0.71
C PRO A 284 6.11 -6.22 0.28
N LEU A 285 6.67 -7.38 -0.10
CA LEU A 285 8.06 -7.50 -0.53
C LEU A 285 8.29 -6.97 -1.94
N ASP A 286 7.29 -7.02 -2.83
CA ASP A 286 7.40 -6.42 -4.17
C ASP A 286 7.52 -4.89 -4.08
N LYS A 287 6.76 -4.23 -3.20
CA LYS A 287 6.90 -2.77 -2.96
C LYS A 287 8.32 -2.41 -2.51
N LEU A 288 8.92 -3.22 -1.64
CA LEU A 288 10.32 -3.08 -1.20
C LEU A 288 11.32 -3.30 -2.34
N CYS A 289 11.10 -4.30 -3.19
CA CYS A 289 11.93 -4.57 -4.38
C CYS A 289 11.88 -3.43 -5.39
N ILE A 290 10.69 -2.85 -5.65
CA ILE A 290 10.54 -1.66 -6.51
C ILE A 290 11.27 -0.45 -5.91
N LEU A 291 11.12 -0.18 -4.61
CA LEU A 291 11.85 0.90 -3.94
C LEU A 291 13.38 0.75 -4.10
N LYS A 292 13.89 -0.47 -3.90
CA LYS A 292 15.32 -0.80 -4.06
C LYS A 292 15.81 -0.69 -5.51
N ALA A 293 14.98 -1.06 -6.49
CA ALA A 293 15.29 -0.87 -7.90
C ALA A 293 15.37 0.63 -8.28
N THR A 294 14.43 1.45 -7.78
CA THR A 294 14.40 2.91 -7.98
C THR A 294 15.58 3.62 -7.32
N MET A 295 16.04 3.14 -6.17
CA MET A 295 17.31 3.57 -5.56
C MET A 295 18.48 3.27 -6.51
N ALA A 296 18.60 2.04 -7.00
CA ALA A 296 19.72 1.57 -7.83
C ALA A 296 19.84 2.30 -9.18
N SER A 297 18.73 2.46 -9.92
CA SER A 297 18.70 3.07 -11.26
C SER A 297 19.15 4.55 -11.29
N ARG A 298 19.00 5.25 -10.16
CA ARG A 298 19.45 6.64 -10.02
C ARG A 298 20.97 6.78 -9.81
N PHE A 299 21.67 5.75 -9.33
CA PHE A 299 23.15 5.76 -9.28
C PHE A 299 23.76 5.57 -10.68
N THR A 300 23.28 4.61 -11.47
CA THR A 300 23.81 4.33 -12.82
C THR A 300 23.56 5.50 -13.76
N THR A 301 22.35 6.09 -13.73
CA THR A 301 22.01 7.30 -14.49
C THR A 301 22.91 8.49 -14.13
N GLN A 302 23.32 8.62 -12.86
CA GLN A 302 24.27 9.66 -12.44
C GLN A 302 25.68 9.41 -12.97
N GLN A 303 26.20 8.18 -12.81
CA GLN A 303 27.52 7.80 -13.34
C GLN A 303 27.62 8.00 -14.85
N ASN A 304 26.58 7.65 -15.61
CA ASN A 304 26.55 7.85 -17.06
C ASN A 304 26.54 9.34 -17.43
N ARG A 305 25.76 10.18 -16.72
CA ARG A 305 25.73 11.63 -16.96
C ARG A 305 27.06 12.33 -16.65
N ASP A 306 27.74 11.95 -15.58
CA ASP A 306 29.00 12.59 -15.21
C ASP A 306 30.20 12.02 -16.01
N SER A 307 30.13 10.76 -16.45
CA SER A 307 31.06 10.23 -17.46
C SER A 307 30.90 10.93 -18.82
N ALA A 308 29.65 11.18 -19.26
CA ALA A 308 29.35 11.92 -20.48
C ALA A 308 29.71 13.42 -20.40
N LYS A 309 29.73 14.02 -19.21
CA LYS A 309 30.33 15.35 -19.01
C LYS A 309 31.85 15.31 -19.13
N SER A 310 32.50 14.33 -18.50
CA SER A 310 33.96 14.16 -18.52
C SER A 310 34.49 14.04 -19.96
N THR A 311 33.83 13.24 -20.82
CA THR A 311 34.19 13.14 -22.24
C THR A 311 33.79 14.35 -23.08
N ARG A 312 32.86 15.20 -22.63
CA ARG A 312 32.50 16.45 -23.33
C ARG A 312 33.49 17.59 -23.09
N THR A 313 34.33 17.50 -22.06
CA THR A 313 35.39 18.48 -21.77
C THR A 313 36.58 18.46 -22.75
N THR A 314 36.62 17.53 -23.72
CA THR A 314 37.73 17.40 -24.68
C THR A 314 37.32 17.54 -26.16
N PHE A 315 36.07 17.93 -26.47
CA PHE A 315 35.63 18.15 -27.85
C PHE A 315 34.84 19.46 -28.04
N THR A 316 35.54 20.48 -28.56
CA THR A 316 34.95 21.76 -28.98
C THR A 316 34.65 21.76 -30.47
N GLY A 317 33.37 21.86 -30.83
CA GLY A 317 32.92 22.07 -32.22
C GLY A 317 31.95 21.02 -32.73
N GLY A 318 30.88 21.46 -33.40
CA GLY A 318 29.86 20.61 -34.02
C GLY A 318 28.47 20.78 -33.41
N SER A 319 27.63 21.59 -34.06
CA SER A 319 26.21 21.70 -33.72
C SER A 319 25.39 20.70 -34.51
N SER A 320 24.70 19.79 -33.82
CA SER A 320 23.56 19.05 -34.39
C SER A 320 22.53 18.75 -33.31
N SER A 321 21.25 18.89 -33.67
CA SER A 321 20.12 18.50 -32.82
C SER A 321 19.99 16.98 -32.80
N LYS A 322 19.97 16.37 -31.62
CA LYS A 322 19.48 15.00 -31.42
C LYS A 322 18.13 15.03 -30.74
N GLN A 323 17.16 14.33 -31.33
CA GLN A 323 15.99 13.85 -30.59
C GLN A 323 16.46 12.93 -29.45
N ARG A 324 15.66 12.81 -28.40
CA ARG A 324 15.81 11.68 -27.47
C ARG A 324 15.24 10.43 -28.14
N ASP A 325 15.84 9.30 -27.82
CA ASP A 325 15.44 7.99 -28.31
C ASP A 325 14.90 7.23 -27.10
N ASP A 326 13.57 7.12 -26.99
CA ASP A 326 12.92 6.60 -25.79
C ASP A 326 13.11 5.08 -25.61
N SER A 327 13.64 4.41 -26.64
CA SER A 327 13.91 2.97 -26.66
C SER A 327 14.96 2.50 -25.64
N GLU A 328 15.92 3.35 -25.23
CA GLU A 328 16.94 2.95 -24.24
C GLU A 328 16.36 2.73 -22.83
N VAL A 329 15.20 3.31 -22.49
CA VAL A 329 14.59 3.17 -21.15
C VAL A 329 13.86 1.83 -21.01
N GLU A 330 13.09 1.47 -22.03
CA GLU A 330 12.27 0.24 -22.07
C GLU A 330 13.15 -1.04 -22.05
N VAL A 331 14.33 -0.98 -22.66
CA VAL A 331 15.36 -2.03 -22.60
C VAL A 331 15.93 -2.20 -21.18
N VAL A 332 16.03 -1.12 -20.38
CA VAL A 332 16.53 -1.20 -19.00
C VAL A 332 15.45 -1.72 -18.04
N GLU A 333 14.20 -1.28 -18.17
CA GLU A 333 13.08 -1.85 -17.38
C GLU A 333 12.95 -3.36 -17.61
N SER A 334 12.93 -3.79 -18.88
CA SER A 334 12.79 -5.21 -19.22
C SER A 334 13.96 -6.08 -18.72
N LEU A 335 15.20 -5.60 -18.80
CA LEU A 335 16.36 -6.30 -18.23
C LEU A 335 16.33 -6.40 -16.69
N VAL A 336 15.74 -5.42 -15.98
CA VAL A 336 15.57 -5.49 -14.53
C VAL A 336 14.48 -6.50 -14.15
N LEU A 337 13.33 -6.46 -14.83
CA LEU A 337 12.21 -7.40 -14.60
C LEU A 337 12.61 -8.85 -14.90
N GLU A 338 13.37 -9.08 -15.96
CA GLU A 338 13.87 -10.42 -16.29
C GLU A 338 14.88 -10.93 -15.25
N ARG A 339 15.71 -10.04 -14.68
CA ARG A 339 16.62 -10.40 -13.58
C ARG A 339 15.89 -10.70 -12.28
N MET A 340 14.75 -10.03 -12.01
CA MET A 340 13.87 -10.37 -10.88
C MET A 340 13.24 -11.75 -11.03
N ARG A 341 12.76 -12.11 -12.24
CA ARG A 341 12.26 -13.46 -12.54
C ARG A 341 13.32 -14.54 -12.32
N GLN A 342 14.55 -14.28 -12.76
CA GLN A 342 15.65 -15.25 -12.61
C GLN A 342 16.02 -15.47 -11.13
N SER A 343 16.06 -14.43 -10.31
CA SER A 343 16.26 -14.56 -8.85
C SER A 343 15.17 -15.42 -8.20
N SER A 344 13.89 -15.14 -8.51
CA SER A 344 12.75 -15.92 -7.99
C SER A 344 12.79 -17.41 -8.39
N LEU A 345 13.37 -17.72 -9.56
CA LEU A 345 13.58 -19.09 -10.03
C LEU A 345 14.71 -19.83 -9.30
N GLU A 346 15.69 -19.12 -8.75
CA GLU A 346 16.76 -19.72 -7.95
C GLU A 346 16.29 -19.98 -6.50
N ASP A 347 15.50 -19.07 -5.93
CA ASP A 347 14.87 -19.25 -4.61
C ASP A 347 13.89 -20.44 -4.58
N THR A 348 13.11 -20.66 -5.65
CA THR A 348 12.23 -21.85 -5.73
C THR A 348 13.02 -23.16 -5.82
N LYS A 349 14.15 -23.20 -6.53
CA LYS A 349 15.04 -24.38 -6.59
C LYS A 349 15.72 -24.66 -5.24
N ALA A 350 16.08 -23.62 -4.49
CA ALA A 350 16.57 -23.78 -3.12
C ALA A 350 15.51 -24.44 -2.22
N LEU A 351 14.23 -24.04 -2.35
CA LEU A 351 13.11 -24.66 -1.63
C LEU A 351 12.88 -26.14 -1.99
N GLU A 352 13.01 -26.52 -3.26
CA GLU A 352 12.90 -27.92 -3.69
C GLU A 352 14.03 -28.79 -3.10
N VAL A 353 15.27 -28.27 -3.07
CA VAL A 353 16.40 -28.94 -2.42
C VAL A 353 16.16 -29.12 -0.91
N CYS A 354 15.61 -28.11 -0.23
CA CYS A 354 15.25 -28.24 1.18
C CYS A 354 14.18 -29.32 1.43
N LYS A 355 13.11 -29.38 0.61
CA LYS A 355 12.08 -30.43 0.72
C LYS A 355 12.65 -31.84 0.50
N ALA A 356 13.55 -32.00 -0.48
CA ALA A 356 14.18 -33.28 -0.77
C ALA A 356 15.07 -33.82 0.38
N VAL A 357 15.60 -32.94 1.24
CA VAL A 357 16.34 -33.33 2.45
C VAL A 357 15.39 -33.80 3.55
N ASP A 358 14.23 -33.16 3.72
CA ASP A 358 13.26 -33.47 4.77
C ASP A 358 12.55 -34.82 4.54
N ASP A 359 12.08 -35.10 3.32
CA ASP A 359 11.41 -36.37 2.99
C ASP A 359 12.33 -37.60 3.13
N SER A 360 13.65 -37.42 3.03
CA SER A 360 14.65 -38.47 3.27
C SER A 360 14.69 -38.97 4.72
N SER A 361 14.12 -38.21 5.67
CA SER A 361 14.20 -38.51 7.11
C SER A 361 13.15 -39.51 7.64
N ARG A 362 12.08 -39.79 6.89
CA ARG A 362 10.91 -40.58 7.37
C ARG A 362 10.87 -42.03 6.89
N ALA A 363 11.64 -42.89 7.55
CA ALA A 363 11.45 -44.35 7.44
C ALA A 363 10.18 -44.82 8.20
N PRO A 364 9.33 -45.70 7.62
CA PRO A 364 8.05 -46.07 8.21
C PRO A 364 8.15 -47.17 9.29
N ARG A 365 7.31 -47.10 10.33
CA ARG A 365 7.03 -48.22 11.24
C ARG A 365 5.55 -48.60 11.21
N ARG A 366 5.27 -49.91 11.14
CA ARG A 366 3.91 -50.48 11.07
C ARG A 366 3.32 -50.72 12.46
N GLY A 367 2.03 -50.40 12.59
CA GLY A 367 0.96 -51.09 13.33
C GLY A 367 1.23 -51.86 14.63
N GLY A 368 0.45 -51.53 15.67
CA GLY A 368 0.25 -52.35 16.87
C GLY A 368 -0.83 -51.71 17.76
N MET A 369 -1.88 -52.46 18.12
CA MET A 369 -2.99 -51.98 18.95
C MET A 369 -2.88 -52.46 20.40
N SER A 370 -3.66 -51.78 21.27
CA SER A 370 -4.25 -52.26 22.53
C SER A 370 -3.41 -52.33 23.83
N SER A 371 -3.75 -51.39 24.73
CA SER A 371 -4.41 -51.62 26.03
C SER A 371 -3.64 -51.60 27.36
N LEU A 372 -4.39 -51.08 28.36
CA LEU A 372 -4.34 -51.30 29.82
C LEU A 372 -3.32 -50.56 30.73
N ASN A 373 -3.93 -49.80 31.64
CA ASN A 373 -3.51 -49.23 32.93
C ASN A 373 -2.29 -49.86 33.64
N LYS A 374 -1.53 -49.00 34.35
CA LYS A 374 -1.65 -48.89 35.81
C LYS A 374 -0.94 -47.68 36.43
N ASP A 375 -1.37 -47.35 37.64
CA ASP A 375 -0.93 -46.27 38.51
C ASP A 375 0.39 -46.60 39.25
N ALA A 376 1.16 -45.57 39.60
CA ALA A 376 2.11 -45.59 40.73
C ALA A 376 2.44 -44.16 41.20
N GLU A 377 2.46 -43.93 42.50
CA GLU A 377 2.83 -42.66 43.16
C GLU A 377 4.33 -42.63 43.52
N CYS A 378 4.91 -41.44 43.76
CA CYS A 378 5.65 -41.22 45.02
C CYS A 378 5.90 -39.73 45.38
N ARG A 379 6.49 -39.52 46.57
CA ARG A 379 6.52 -38.27 47.36
C ARG A 379 7.76 -38.25 48.31
N VAL A 380 8.21 -37.14 48.91
CA VAL A 380 7.69 -35.75 48.82
C VAL A 380 8.63 -34.85 47.99
N ASP A 381 9.54 -33.97 48.45
CA ASP A 381 9.87 -33.45 49.79
C ASP A 381 10.51 -32.03 49.72
N MET A 382 10.82 -31.41 50.87
CA MET A 382 11.29 -30.01 50.98
C MET A 382 12.52 -29.83 51.90
N GLU A 383 12.88 -28.55 52.13
CA GLU A 383 14.00 -28.03 52.94
C GLU A 383 15.40 -28.06 52.26
N GLY A 384 16.30 -27.10 52.47
CA GLY A 384 16.19 -25.83 53.19
C GLY A 384 17.51 -25.44 53.90
N GLY A 385 18.19 -24.36 53.49
CA GLY A 385 19.40 -23.91 54.18
C GLY A 385 20.16 -22.73 53.53
N THR A 386 20.69 -21.84 54.37
CA THR A 386 21.39 -20.60 53.95
C THR A 386 22.75 -20.41 54.65
N ALA A 387 23.84 -20.31 53.88
CA ALA A 387 25.13 -19.67 54.22
C ALA A 387 25.97 -19.57 52.91
N VAL A 388 26.56 -18.47 52.44
CA VAL A 388 27.41 -17.39 53.02
C VAL A 388 28.93 -17.69 52.95
N ALA A 389 29.64 -16.81 52.22
CA ALA A 389 31.07 -16.47 52.27
C ALA A 389 32.17 -17.37 51.64
N ALA A 390 32.73 -16.83 50.53
CA ALA A 390 34.14 -16.40 50.39
C ALA A 390 35.29 -17.33 49.91
N ALA A 391 35.85 -16.91 48.77
CA ALA A 391 37.29 -16.73 48.46
C ALA A 391 38.17 -17.86 47.88
N ALA A 392 39.10 -17.43 47.00
CA ALA A 392 40.15 -18.14 46.26
C ALA A 392 39.70 -19.24 45.25
N GLY A 393 40.39 -19.46 44.12
CA GLY A 393 41.46 -18.65 43.50
C GLY A 393 42.41 -19.45 42.60
N ASN A 394 42.31 -19.31 41.27
CA ASN A 394 43.11 -19.96 40.20
C ASN A 394 42.98 -21.51 40.13
N ASN A 395 42.87 -22.17 38.97
CA ASN A 395 43.69 -22.01 37.75
C ASN A 395 42.94 -22.41 36.44
N GLY A 396 43.33 -21.75 35.33
CA GLY A 396 43.76 -22.46 34.11
C GLY A 396 42.74 -23.01 33.09
N GLN A 397 42.44 -22.21 32.06
CA GLN A 397 42.04 -22.61 30.68
C GLN A 397 40.68 -23.37 30.54
N VAL A 398 39.96 -23.32 29.41
CA VAL A 398 40.33 -23.06 28.00
C VAL A 398 39.60 -21.83 27.43
N ARG A 399 40.13 -21.27 26.33
CA ARG A 399 39.59 -20.08 25.64
C ARG A 399 38.34 -20.40 24.82
N GLN A 400 37.45 -19.41 24.71
CA GLN A 400 36.40 -19.32 23.69
C GLN A 400 36.78 -18.17 22.76
N GLU A 401 36.90 -18.43 21.46
CA GLU A 401 37.32 -17.41 20.48
C GLU A 401 36.09 -16.68 19.93
N GLY A 402 36.04 -15.36 20.12
CA GLY A 402 35.04 -14.49 19.50
C GLY A 402 35.59 -13.88 18.21
N LEU A 403 34.78 -13.81 17.16
CA LEU A 403 35.09 -12.99 15.98
C LEU A 403 34.55 -11.58 16.20
N GLU A 404 35.45 -10.64 16.46
CA GLU A 404 35.15 -9.20 16.52
C GLU A 404 34.97 -8.62 15.10
N ALA A 405 34.13 -7.59 14.98
CA ALA A 405 33.95 -6.85 13.74
C ALA A 405 35.12 -5.86 13.51
N PRO A 406 35.78 -5.87 12.34
CA PRO A 406 36.92 -4.98 12.07
C PRO A 406 36.44 -3.57 11.72
N GLY A 407 36.49 -2.66 12.71
CA GLY A 407 36.39 -1.22 12.46
C GLY A 407 37.54 -0.72 11.58
N LYS A 408 37.31 0.35 10.81
CA LYS A 408 38.36 1.05 10.05
C LYS A 408 38.45 2.52 10.44
N LEU A 409 39.65 2.91 10.85
CA LEU A 409 40.04 4.28 11.18
C LEU A 409 40.05 5.18 9.93
N GLN A 410 39.90 6.48 10.16
CA GLN A 410 40.05 7.51 9.14
C GLN A 410 41.52 7.66 8.71
N ALA A 411 41.73 7.97 7.44
CA ALA A 411 42.98 8.56 6.95
C ALA A 411 42.63 9.53 5.81
N GLU A 412 42.81 10.82 6.03
CA GLU A 412 42.70 11.82 4.97
C GLU A 412 44.01 11.93 4.20
N GLN A 413 43.96 11.78 2.87
CA GLN A 413 44.63 12.71 1.95
C GLN A 413 44.19 12.55 0.49
N SER A 414 43.69 13.65 -0.08
CA SER A 414 43.77 14.06 -1.50
C SER A 414 43.81 12.98 -2.60
N GLY A 415 42.70 12.80 -3.35
CA GLY A 415 42.78 12.04 -4.61
C GLY A 415 41.49 11.58 -5.30
N GLY A 416 40.54 12.48 -5.58
CA GLY A 416 39.55 12.34 -6.66
C GLY A 416 38.70 11.06 -6.79
N ARG A 417 37.44 11.13 -6.32
CA ARG A 417 36.26 10.46 -6.93
C ARG A 417 34.98 11.01 -6.29
N GLN A 418 34.11 11.66 -7.07
CA GLN A 418 32.74 11.95 -6.63
C GLN A 418 31.89 10.68 -6.76
N GLY A 419 32.01 9.77 -5.79
CA GLY A 419 31.02 8.74 -5.58
C GLY A 419 29.74 9.40 -5.07
N GLY A 420 28.65 9.34 -5.84
CA GLY A 420 27.37 9.88 -5.41
C GLY A 420 26.88 9.19 -4.14
N SER A 421 26.61 9.97 -3.09
CA SER A 421 25.96 9.44 -1.88
C SER A 421 24.57 8.89 -2.22
N ALA A 422 24.08 7.97 -1.39
CA ALA A 422 22.74 7.41 -1.52
C ALA A 422 21.66 8.50 -1.50
N PRO A 423 20.46 8.26 -2.05
CA PRO A 423 19.33 9.15 -1.84
C PRO A 423 18.95 9.24 -0.35
N PHE A 424 18.21 10.29 0.00
CA PHE A 424 17.42 10.36 1.22
C PHE A 424 16.00 9.90 0.88
N ILE A 425 15.51 8.84 1.51
CA ILE A 425 14.28 8.17 1.09
C ILE A 425 13.15 8.54 2.04
N VAL A 426 12.07 9.10 1.47
CA VAL A 426 10.77 9.21 2.14
C VAL A 426 9.82 8.21 1.48
N PHE A 427 9.21 7.33 2.27
CA PHE A 427 8.13 6.44 1.80
C PHE A 427 6.86 6.68 2.62
N ILE A 428 5.73 6.89 1.95
CA ILE A 428 4.42 7.13 2.59
C ILE A 428 3.44 6.01 2.22
N GLY A 429 2.80 5.39 3.21
CA GLY A 429 1.80 4.35 3.03
C GLY A 429 0.75 4.37 4.14
N ASP A 430 -0.21 3.46 4.15
CA ASP A 430 -1.24 3.35 5.21
C ASP A 430 -1.45 1.91 5.71
N SER A 431 -0.97 0.91 4.96
CA SER A 431 -1.29 -0.50 5.14
C SER A 431 -0.11 -1.32 5.67
N LEU A 432 -0.37 -2.58 6.03
CA LEU A 432 0.68 -3.55 6.35
C LEU A 432 1.59 -3.84 5.13
N THR A 433 1.08 -3.70 3.90
CA THR A 433 1.88 -3.91 2.68
C THR A 433 2.96 -2.84 2.49
N ASP A 434 2.82 -1.69 3.15
CA ASP A 434 3.76 -0.57 3.10
C ASP A 434 4.83 -0.63 4.22
N LEU A 435 4.66 -1.52 5.19
CA LEU A 435 5.59 -1.64 6.31
C LEU A 435 7.04 -1.99 5.87
N PRO A 436 7.29 -2.91 4.92
CA PRO A 436 8.64 -3.19 4.44
C PRO A 436 9.34 -1.98 3.79
N PRO A 437 8.77 -1.25 2.80
CA PRO A 437 9.42 -0.06 2.24
C PRO A 437 9.50 1.11 3.23
N MET A 438 8.56 1.26 4.17
CA MET A 438 8.69 2.25 5.26
C MET A 438 9.88 1.97 6.20
N LEU A 439 10.14 0.69 6.53
CA LEU A 439 11.31 0.30 7.33
C LEU A 439 12.63 0.38 6.54
N GLU A 440 12.59 0.36 5.19
CA GLU A 440 13.75 0.58 4.33
C GLU A 440 14.08 2.06 4.12
N ALA A 441 13.08 2.93 4.10
CA ALA A 441 13.23 4.38 3.96
C ALA A 441 14.09 5.01 5.08
N ASP A 442 14.57 6.25 4.87
CA ASP A 442 15.11 7.07 5.97
C ASP A 442 13.98 7.60 6.85
N ILE A 443 12.84 7.93 6.21
CA ILE A 443 11.58 8.34 6.83
C ILE A 443 10.46 7.52 6.21
N GLY A 444 10.00 6.49 6.93
CA GLY A 444 8.72 5.84 6.69
C GLY A 444 7.60 6.61 7.37
N ILE A 445 6.50 6.88 6.67
CA ILE A 445 5.33 7.60 7.19
C ILE A 445 4.05 6.78 6.98
N VAL A 446 3.39 6.39 8.08
CA VAL A 446 2.07 5.75 8.05
C VAL A 446 0.96 6.80 8.16
N MET A 447 0.10 6.83 7.16
CA MET A 447 -1.08 7.71 7.13
C MET A 447 -2.12 7.23 8.13
N ARG A 448 -2.77 8.20 8.80
CA ARG A 448 -3.89 8.00 9.74
C ARG A 448 -3.57 7.03 10.89
N GLY A 449 -2.28 6.85 11.22
CA GLY A 449 -1.79 5.97 12.29
C GLY A 449 -1.83 4.47 11.97
N GLY A 450 -2.21 4.09 10.75
CA GLY A 450 -2.32 2.70 10.30
C GLY A 450 -3.55 1.95 10.83
N GLY A 451 -3.96 0.93 10.05
CA GLY A 451 -5.03 0.01 10.43
C GLY A 451 -4.74 -0.75 11.73
N SER A 452 -5.74 -1.45 12.27
CA SER A 452 -5.59 -2.29 13.47
C SER A 452 -4.46 -3.32 13.30
N THR A 453 -4.49 -4.06 12.19
CA THR A 453 -3.47 -5.06 11.84
C THR A 453 -2.06 -4.47 11.74
N PHE A 454 -1.91 -3.25 11.20
CA PHE A 454 -0.63 -2.56 11.15
C PHE A 454 -0.07 -2.30 12.55
N ARG A 455 -0.91 -1.79 13.47
CA ARG A 455 -0.52 -1.51 14.85
C ARG A 455 -0.24 -2.78 15.66
N THR A 456 -1.02 -3.84 15.49
CA THR A 456 -0.73 -5.14 16.14
C THR A 456 0.62 -5.73 15.68
N VAL A 457 0.96 -5.60 14.39
CA VAL A 457 2.30 -5.99 13.89
C VAL A 457 3.38 -5.08 14.44
N ALA A 458 3.15 -3.76 14.49
CA ALA A 458 4.12 -2.81 15.04
C ALA A 458 4.44 -3.12 16.52
N GLU A 459 3.41 -3.35 17.33
CA GLU A 459 3.54 -3.73 18.75
C GLU A 459 4.31 -5.05 18.92
N GLU A 460 3.95 -6.11 18.19
CA GLU A 460 4.57 -7.44 18.34
C GLU A 460 6.05 -7.50 17.91
N TYR A 461 6.46 -6.59 17.02
CA TYR A 461 7.83 -6.48 16.51
C TYR A 461 8.60 -5.26 17.05
N ASN A 462 8.06 -4.56 18.06
CA ASN A 462 8.67 -3.40 18.73
C ASN A 462 8.98 -2.22 17.78
N ILE A 463 8.12 -1.99 16.80
CA ILE A 463 8.21 -0.86 15.87
C ILE A 463 7.47 0.33 16.50
N GLN A 464 8.20 1.41 16.75
CA GLN A 464 7.67 2.64 17.35
C GLN A 464 6.97 3.48 16.28
N ILE A 465 5.77 4.00 16.59
CA ILE A 465 4.99 4.88 15.73
C ILE A 465 4.93 6.26 16.39
N GLU A 466 5.74 7.20 15.91
CA GLU A 466 5.92 8.54 16.50
C GLU A 466 5.12 9.61 15.73
N PRO A 467 4.50 10.63 16.35
CA PRO A 467 3.84 11.71 15.62
C PRO A 467 4.83 12.55 14.79
N LEU A 468 4.59 12.68 13.49
CA LEU A 468 5.54 13.30 12.54
C LEU A 468 5.88 14.76 12.90
N LEU A 469 4.88 15.61 13.13
CA LEU A 469 5.11 16.97 13.59
C LEU A 469 5.72 17.02 15.00
N GLY A 470 5.35 16.09 15.89
CA GLY A 470 5.91 15.99 17.24
C GLY A 470 7.43 15.76 17.23
N ALA A 471 7.88 14.76 16.46
CA ALA A 471 9.29 14.48 16.24
C ALA A 471 10.02 15.66 15.56
N SER A 472 9.37 16.31 14.59
CA SER A 472 9.93 17.49 13.89
C SER A 472 10.13 18.68 14.84
N ILE A 473 9.19 18.90 15.78
CA ILE A 473 9.29 19.95 16.80
C ILE A 473 10.39 19.62 17.83
N ALA A 474 10.52 18.35 18.22
CA ALA A 474 11.62 17.90 19.09
C ALA A 474 12.99 18.12 18.42
N MET A 475 13.09 17.84 17.11
CA MET A 475 14.30 18.07 16.33
C MET A 475 14.64 19.56 16.20
N ALA A 476 13.65 20.43 15.91
CA ALA A 476 13.86 21.87 15.86
C ALA A 476 14.33 22.44 17.21
N LYS A 477 13.75 21.96 18.33
CA LYS A 477 14.20 22.33 19.68
C LYS A 477 15.60 21.79 20.00
N ALA A 478 16.03 20.66 19.44
CA ALA A 478 17.42 20.21 19.55
C ALA A 478 18.38 21.09 18.73
N TYR A 479 18.02 21.40 17.49
CA TYR A 479 18.79 22.27 16.59
C TYR A 479 18.98 23.69 17.17
N ASN A 480 17.91 24.28 17.71
CA ASN A 480 17.94 25.57 18.39
C ASN A 480 18.81 25.57 19.67
N ARG A 481 19.17 24.39 20.21
CA ARG A 481 20.13 24.20 21.32
C ARG A 481 21.54 23.81 20.86
N GLY A 482 21.82 23.88 19.55
CA GLY A 482 23.15 23.63 18.97
C GLY A 482 23.43 22.20 18.53
N SER A 483 22.46 21.28 18.60
CA SER A 483 22.57 19.97 17.95
C SER A 483 22.59 20.12 16.41
N PRO A 484 23.22 19.21 15.65
CA PRO A 484 23.10 19.22 14.19
C PRO A 484 21.65 18.88 13.77
N TRP A 485 21.12 19.58 12.76
CA TRP A 485 19.89 19.17 12.10
C TRP A 485 20.19 17.98 11.20
N SER A 486 19.68 16.80 11.57
CA SER A 486 19.74 15.62 10.72
C SER A 486 18.58 14.66 11.01
N TRP A 487 17.96 14.16 9.95
CA TRP A 487 17.04 13.02 10.00
C TRP A 487 17.84 11.73 9.88
N LEU A 488 18.57 11.39 10.96
CA LEU A 488 19.21 10.08 11.08
C LEU A 488 18.14 9.00 11.15
N LYS A 489 18.21 8.03 10.23
CA LYS A 489 17.31 6.87 10.23
C LYS A 489 17.42 6.11 11.55
N GLN A 490 16.30 5.98 12.26
CA GLN A 490 16.21 5.23 13.51
C GLN A 490 15.67 3.83 13.22
N SER A 491 16.36 2.79 13.70
CA SER A 491 15.98 1.41 13.45
C SER A 491 14.68 1.07 14.20
N GLY A 492 13.63 0.69 13.48
CA GLY A 492 12.33 0.35 14.06
C GLY A 492 11.47 1.56 14.45
N VAL A 493 11.73 2.75 13.91
CA VAL A 493 10.85 3.92 14.07
C VAL A 493 10.18 4.25 12.74
N ILE A 494 8.86 4.46 12.80
CA ILE A 494 8.01 4.97 11.71
C ILE A 494 7.29 6.20 12.25
N TYR A 495 7.03 7.18 11.39
CA TYR A 495 6.27 8.37 11.75
C TYR A 495 4.80 8.22 11.36
N SER A 496 3.89 8.81 12.11
CA SER A 496 2.47 8.89 11.76
C SER A 496 2.10 10.31 11.34
N ALA A 497 1.33 10.42 10.26
CA ALA A 497 0.73 11.67 9.78
C ALA A 497 -0.79 11.51 9.68
N SER A 498 -1.53 12.51 10.16
CA SER A 498 -3.00 12.48 10.22
C SER A 498 -3.67 12.77 8.88
N SER A 499 -3.11 13.67 8.06
CA SER A 499 -3.62 14.04 6.74
C SER A 499 -2.51 14.50 5.78
N TRP A 500 -2.86 14.78 4.52
CA TRP A 500 -1.90 15.36 3.57
C TRP A 500 -1.63 16.86 3.81
N GLU A 501 -2.49 17.59 4.53
CA GLU A 501 -2.14 18.93 5.02
C GLU A 501 -1.08 18.89 6.13
N GLU A 502 -1.07 17.86 6.99
CA GLU A 502 0.06 17.64 7.91
C GLU A 502 1.36 17.42 7.12
N LEU A 503 1.30 16.65 6.03
CA LEU A 503 2.45 16.46 5.13
C LEU A 503 2.84 17.75 4.40
N GLU A 504 1.89 18.58 3.99
CA GLU A 504 2.15 19.90 3.36
C GLU A 504 2.91 20.82 4.32
N VAL A 505 2.44 20.93 5.57
CA VAL A 505 3.16 21.62 6.65
C VAL A 505 4.53 20.98 6.89
N TRP A 506 4.62 19.64 6.87
CA TRP A 506 5.89 18.94 7.10
C TRP A 506 6.94 19.23 6.01
N PHE A 507 6.54 19.18 4.74
CA PHE A 507 7.43 19.38 3.60
C PHE A 507 7.86 20.84 3.42
N VAL A 508 6.93 21.80 3.50
CA VAL A 508 7.20 23.21 3.15
C VAL A 508 6.82 24.27 4.18
N GLY A 509 6.12 23.88 5.25
CA GLY A 509 5.62 24.79 6.27
C GLY A 509 4.51 25.70 5.79
N LEU A 510 4.09 26.62 6.65
CA LEU A 510 2.98 27.56 6.43
C LEU A 510 3.35 28.73 5.49
N SER A 511 4.07 28.43 4.41
CA SER A 511 4.84 29.39 3.61
C SER A 511 4.01 30.19 2.60
N GLY A 512 3.01 30.94 3.09
CA GLY A 512 2.39 32.07 2.38
C GLY A 512 1.22 31.71 1.45
N GLY A 513 0.08 31.29 2.02
CA GLY A 513 -1.07 30.94 1.18
C GLY A 513 -2.36 30.50 1.86
N PHE A 514 -2.62 30.83 3.13
CA PHE A 514 -3.99 30.78 3.64
C PHE A 514 -4.81 31.91 3.00
N THR A 515 -5.28 31.70 1.78
CA THR A 515 -6.61 32.20 1.41
C THR A 515 -7.59 31.45 2.30
N PRO A 516 -8.34 32.11 3.20
CA PRO A 516 -9.43 31.44 3.87
C PRO A 516 -10.38 30.90 2.80
N LEU A 517 -10.77 29.63 2.88
CA LEU A 517 -12.03 29.26 2.23
C LEU A 517 -13.11 30.12 2.89
N HIS A 518 -13.95 30.74 2.07
CA HIS A 518 -15.21 31.29 2.56
C HIS A 518 -16.07 30.11 3.04
N LEU A 519 -16.14 29.97 4.36
CA LEU A 519 -17.25 29.33 5.08
C LEU A 519 -18.45 30.29 5.10
#